data_AF-C5A7C6-F1
#
_entry.id   AF-C5A7C6-F1
#
_cell.length_a   1.000
_cell.length_b   1.000
_cell.length_c   1.000
_cell.angle_alpha   90.00
_cell.angle_beta   90.00
_cell.angle_gamma   90.00
#
_symmetry.space_group_name_H-M   'P 1'
#
loop_
_entity.id
_entity.type
_entity.pdbx_description
1 polymer ?
#
loop_
_entity_poly.entity_id
_entity_poly.type
_entity_poly.pdbx_seq_one_letter_code
_entity_poly.pdbx_strand_id
1 'polypeptide(L)'
;MAGMKRVVGLALLLLLSSVLFPVSASDWKFDPSLVHFYLYGAKTCPHCRHMKEVIPETYGADKFTYYELVGNSHNDEVLNNISRLIGVTGVPVIGITYNGTLVAVIEGEYKVSATPEIVETALKNNGTLLLLASGNYILPHNNTKAREIVEKLQYLFTKAGEPSETSTTPKKTHTTASETPADGTHTTTNGNDKRICGPALIIAIAMVPLFPRRRR
;
A
#
# COMPACT_ATOMS: atom_id res chain seq x y z
N MET A 1 30.28 69.11 34.75
CA MET A 1 30.58 67.66 34.66
C MET A 1 29.28 66.93 34.45
N ALA A 2 28.94 66.64 33.20
CA ALA A 2 27.62 66.15 32.79
C ALA A 2 27.65 64.61 32.64
N GLY A 3 26.61 63.97 33.17
CA GLY A 3 26.45 62.52 33.23
C GLY A 3 26.01 61.92 31.89
N MET A 4 26.71 60.87 31.47
CA MET A 4 26.39 60.07 30.31
C MET A 4 26.64 58.59 30.65
N LYS A 5 25.71 57.94 31.34
CA LYS A 5 25.79 56.49 31.65
C LYS A 5 24.40 55.84 31.76
N ARG A 6 23.53 55.94 30.75
CA ARG A 6 22.27 55.15 30.71
C ARG A 6 21.76 54.84 29.30
N VAL A 7 22.57 54.25 28.41
CA VAL A 7 22.05 53.68 27.16
C VAL A 7 22.89 52.48 26.71
N VAL A 8 22.90 51.38 27.47
CA VAL A 8 23.52 50.11 26.99
C VAL A 8 22.64 48.87 27.28
N GLY A 9 21.59 48.99 28.09
CA GLY A 9 20.84 47.82 28.59
C GLY A 9 19.69 47.29 27.72
N LEU A 10 19.35 47.90 26.57
CA LEU A 10 18.14 47.52 25.81
C LEU A 10 18.40 46.87 24.44
N ALA A 11 19.65 46.74 24.00
CA ALA A 11 19.96 46.16 22.69
C ALA A 11 20.19 44.64 22.71
N LEU A 12 20.31 44.02 23.90
CA LEU A 12 20.65 42.60 24.01
C LEU A 12 19.43 41.66 24.11
N LEU A 13 18.20 42.19 24.21
CA LEU A 13 16.98 41.37 24.32
C LEU A 13 16.25 41.14 22.97
N LEU A 14 16.72 41.74 21.86
CA LEU A 14 16.09 41.63 20.54
C LEU A 14 16.82 40.69 19.56
N LEU A 15 17.88 39.99 20.00
CA LEU A 15 18.64 39.06 19.17
C LEU A 15 18.29 37.57 19.41
N LEU A 16 17.26 37.28 20.21
CA LEU A 16 16.75 35.91 20.43
C LEU A 16 15.44 35.58 19.71
N SER A 17 14.92 36.48 18.86
CA SER A 17 13.62 36.30 18.18
C SER A 17 13.71 35.86 16.72
N SER A 18 14.90 35.61 16.18
CA SER A 18 15.10 35.46 14.73
C SER A 18 15.75 34.15 14.32
N VAL A 19 15.23 33.00 14.77
CA VAL A 19 15.38 31.73 14.04
C VAL A 19 14.17 30.79 14.26
N LEU A 20 12.96 31.31 14.10
CA LEU A 20 11.85 30.45 13.70
C LEU A 20 11.83 30.46 12.18
N PHE A 21 12.70 29.66 11.55
CA PHE A 21 12.46 29.26 10.17
C PHE A 21 11.15 28.47 10.20
N PRO A 22 10.06 28.94 9.59
CA PRO A 22 9.04 28.01 9.20
C PRO A 22 9.75 27.07 8.23
N VAL A 23 10.00 25.83 8.66
CA VAL A 23 10.23 24.74 7.72
C VAL A 23 8.92 24.69 6.93
N SER A 24 8.90 25.41 5.80
CA SER A 24 7.82 25.34 4.82
C SER A 24 7.51 23.88 4.61
N ALA A 25 6.23 23.55 4.53
CA ALA A 25 5.72 22.23 4.23
C ALA A 25 6.24 21.76 2.85
N SER A 26 7.47 21.27 2.89
CA SER A 26 8.18 20.27 2.10
C SER A 26 7.95 20.22 0.59
N ASP A 27 9.03 20.53 -0.15
CA ASP A 27 9.35 20.00 -1.48
C ASP A 27 9.59 18.47 -1.44
N TRP A 28 8.71 17.70 -0.79
CA TRP A 28 8.84 16.26 -0.76
C TRP A 28 8.60 15.71 -2.17
N LYS A 29 9.54 14.91 -2.65
CA LYS A 29 9.45 14.21 -3.91
C LYS A 29 9.65 12.72 -3.67
N PHE A 30 8.71 11.93 -4.16
CA PHE A 30 8.81 10.48 -4.13
C PHE A 30 10.00 10.00 -4.95
N ASP A 31 10.84 9.16 -4.35
CA ASP A 31 11.95 8.48 -5.02
C ASP A 31 11.62 6.98 -5.16
N PRO A 32 11.32 6.50 -6.38
CA PRO A 32 10.99 5.09 -6.61
C PRO A 32 12.18 4.15 -6.30
N SER A 33 13.41 4.64 -6.20
CA SER A 33 14.55 3.79 -5.83
C SER A 33 14.50 3.35 -4.36
N LEU A 34 13.78 4.08 -3.50
CA LEU A 34 13.69 3.84 -2.07
C LEU A 34 12.54 2.92 -1.67
N VAL A 35 11.58 2.64 -2.57
CA VAL A 35 10.43 1.79 -2.26
C VAL A 35 10.74 0.31 -2.50
N HIS A 36 10.18 -0.57 -1.67
CA HIS A 36 10.15 -2.01 -1.92
C HIS A 36 8.82 -2.60 -1.42
N PHE A 37 8.27 -3.54 -2.18
CA PHE A 37 6.98 -4.18 -1.94
C PHE A 37 7.16 -5.65 -1.58
N TYR A 38 6.44 -6.08 -0.56
CA TYR A 38 6.45 -7.45 -0.05
C TYR A 38 5.03 -7.98 -0.06
N LEU A 39 4.74 -8.98 -0.88
CA LEU A 39 3.37 -9.47 -1.09
C LEU A 39 3.24 -10.92 -0.67
N TYR A 40 2.42 -11.17 0.35
CA TYR A 40 1.90 -12.51 0.65
C TYR A 40 0.63 -12.74 -0.18
N GLY A 41 0.60 -13.84 -0.92
CA GLY A 41 -0.56 -14.15 -1.76
C GLY A 41 -0.52 -15.53 -2.39
N ALA A 42 -1.65 -15.94 -2.94
CA ALA A 42 -1.80 -17.25 -3.56
C ALA A 42 -1.84 -17.14 -5.09
N LYS A 43 -1.11 -17.99 -5.83
CA LYS A 43 -1.20 -18.07 -7.30
C LYS A 43 -2.61 -18.27 -7.84
N THR A 44 -3.49 -18.88 -7.06
CA THR A 44 -4.89 -19.13 -7.41
C THR A 44 -5.78 -17.89 -7.25
N CYS A 45 -5.37 -16.90 -6.46
CA CYS A 45 -6.13 -15.68 -6.21
C CYS A 45 -5.97 -14.66 -7.36
N PRO A 46 -7.05 -14.24 -8.04
CA PRO A 46 -6.99 -13.26 -9.13
C PRO A 46 -6.36 -11.92 -8.71
N HIS A 47 -6.73 -11.39 -7.54
CA HIS A 47 -6.18 -10.14 -7.01
C HIS A 47 -4.68 -10.24 -6.70
N CYS A 48 -4.21 -11.40 -6.19
CA CYS A 48 -2.79 -11.63 -5.97
C CYS A 48 -2.01 -11.66 -7.28
N ARG A 49 -2.54 -12.35 -8.31
CA ARG A 49 -1.91 -12.38 -9.64
C ARG A 49 -1.81 -10.99 -10.25
N HIS A 50 -2.90 -10.23 -10.20
CA HIS A 50 -2.91 -8.87 -10.73
C HIS A 50 -1.85 -7.99 -10.04
N MET A 51 -1.82 -7.96 -8.71
CA MET A 51 -0.81 -7.18 -7.97
C MET A 51 0.62 -7.66 -8.19
N LYS A 52 0.83 -8.98 -8.37
CA LYS A 52 2.12 -9.59 -8.72
C LYS A 52 2.61 -9.16 -10.11
N GLU A 53 1.72 -8.75 -11.00
CA GLU A 53 2.06 -8.21 -12.33
C GLU A 53 2.28 -6.69 -12.26
N VAL A 54 1.30 -5.93 -11.75
CA VAL A 54 1.31 -4.46 -11.87
C VAL A 54 2.35 -3.77 -10.99
N ILE A 55 2.71 -4.33 -9.84
CA ILE A 55 3.74 -3.74 -8.97
C ILE A 55 5.11 -3.75 -9.66
N PRO A 56 5.65 -4.90 -10.08
CA PRO A 56 6.95 -4.92 -10.75
C PRO A 56 6.93 -4.25 -12.13
N GLU A 57 5.80 -4.22 -12.84
CA GLU A 57 5.68 -3.40 -14.07
C GLU A 57 5.85 -1.90 -13.79
N THR A 58 5.33 -1.42 -12.65
CA THR A 58 5.38 0.01 -12.29
C THR A 58 6.73 0.40 -11.67
N TYR A 59 7.29 -0.43 -10.80
CA TYR A 59 8.44 -0.06 -9.96
C TYR A 59 9.72 -0.83 -10.24
N GLY A 60 9.67 -1.88 -11.07
CA GLY A 60 10.79 -2.77 -11.34
C GLY A 60 10.71 -4.07 -10.53
N ALA A 61 11.16 -5.17 -11.15
CA ALA A 61 11.14 -6.50 -10.53
C ALA A 61 12.05 -6.61 -9.30
N ASP A 62 13.12 -5.79 -9.23
CA ASP A 62 14.03 -5.72 -8.08
C ASP A 62 13.39 -5.04 -6.85
N LYS A 63 12.27 -4.33 -7.04
CA LYS A 63 11.50 -3.66 -5.98
C LYS A 63 10.37 -4.51 -5.42
N PHE A 64 10.26 -5.76 -5.83
CA PHE A 64 9.13 -6.62 -5.49
C PHE A 64 9.58 -7.98 -4.99
N THR A 65 9.02 -8.40 -3.85
CA THR A 65 9.21 -9.74 -3.28
C THR A 65 7.85 -10.39 -3.12
N TYR A 66 7.71 -11.59 -3.70
CA TYR A 66 6.49 -12.39 -3.61
C TYR A 66 6.69 -13.59 -2.70
N TYR A 67 5.76 -13.77 -1.77
CA TYR A 67 5.66 -14.91 -0.87
C TYR A 67 4.43 -15.74 -1.26
N GLU A 68 4.67 -16.82 -2.02
CA GLU A 68 3.63 -17.80 -2.36
C GLU A 68 3.16 -18.53 -1.10
N LEU A 69 1.84 -18.66 -0.99
CA LEU A 69 1.16 -19.38 0.09
C LEU A 69 0.84 -20.82 -0.30
N VAL A 70 0.45 -21.07 -1.55
CA VAL A 70 0.00 -22.39 -2.00
C VAL A 70 1.16 -23.38 -2.03
N GLY A 71 1.14 -24.33 -1.10
CA GLY A 71 2.18 -25.34 -0.95
C GLY A 71 3.39 -24.87 -0.14
N ASN A 72 3.31 -23.71 0.53
CA ASN A 72 4.33 -23.22 1.45
C ASN A 72 3.71 -22.94 2.82
N SER A 73 3.75 -23.93 3.72
CA SER A 73 3.20 -23.83 5.07
C SER A 73 3.91 -22.79 5.94
N HIS A 74 5.19 -22.51 5.67
CA HIS A 74 5.96 -21.50 6.39
C HIS A 74 5.44 -20.10 6.09
N ASN A 75 5.24 -19.77 4.81
CA ASN A 75 4.65 -18.48 4.41
C ASN A 75 3.20 -18.33 4.90
N ASP A 76 2.42 -19.42 4.92
CA ASP A 76 1.09 -19.44 5.54
C ASP A 76 1.15 -19.11 7.04
N GLU A 77 2.11 -19.67 7.78
CA GLU A 77 2.32 -19.34 9.19
C GLU A 77 2.73 -17.87 9.40
N VAL A 78 3.61 -17.36 8.56
CA VAL A 78 4.00 -15.94 8.58
C VAL A 78 2.79 -15.04 8.34
N LEU A 79 1.95 -15.35 7.35
CA LEU A 79 0.70 -14.61 7.11
C LEU A 79 -0.25 -14.70 8.31
N ASN A 80 -0.38 -15.87 8.95
CA ASN A 80 -1.20 -16.02 10.14
C ASN A 80 -0.71 -15.13 11.30
N ASN A 81 0.61 -14.96 11.44
CA ASN A 81 1.17 -14.03 12.43
C ASN A 81 0.86 -12.57 12.08
N ILE A 82 0.88 -12.19 10.80
CA ILE A 82 0.42 -10.86 10.35
C ILE A 82 -1.08 -10.69 10.69
N SER A 83 -1.92 -11.68 10.37
CA SER A 83 -3.36 -11.69 10.69
C SER A 83 -3.62 -11.49 12.18
N ARG A 84 -2.90 -12.18 13.06
CA ARG A 84 -3.04 -12.02 14.52
C ARG A 84 -2.63 -10.64 15.02
N LEU A 85 -1.67 -9.97 14.36
CA LEU A 85 -1.19 -8.66 14.78
C LEU A 85 -2.12 -7.52 14.37
N ILE A 86 -2.65 -7.56 13.16
CA ILE A 86 -3.38 -6.42 12.57
C ILE A 86 -4.77 -6.77 12.04
N GLY A 87 -5.20 -8.02 12.12
CA GLY A 87 -6.57 -8.41 11.76
C GLY A 87 -6.84 -8.56 10.27
N VAL A 88 -5.81 -8.81 9.44
CA VAL A 88 -6.03 -9.15 8.02
C VAL A 88 -6.79 -10.48 7.90
N THR A 89 -7.73 -10.54 6.96
CA THR A 89 -8.65 -11.67 6.75
C THR A 89 -8.51 -12.33 5.38
N GLY A 90 -7.85 -11.66 4.44
CA GLY A 90 -7.67 -12.16 3.07
C GLY A 90 -6.31 -11.82 2.48
N VAL A 91 -6.16 -12.14 1.19
CA VAL A 91 -4.95 -11.91 0.39
C VAL A 91 -5.31 -11.22 -0.95
N PRO A 92 -4.42 -10.41 -1.54
CA PRO A 92 -3.03 -10.19 -1.13
C PRO A 92 -2.89 -9.38 0.15
N VAL A 93 -1.81 -9.59 0.88
CA VAL A 93 -1.37 -8.69 1.96
C VAL A 93 -0.02 -8.12 1.59
N ILE A 94 0.06 -6.80 1.49
CA ILE A 94 1.18 -6.07 0.88
C ILE A 94 1.82 -5.17 1.91
N GLY A 95 3.07 -5.43 2.24
CA GLY A 95 3.93 -4.52 3.00
C GLY A 95 4.68 -3.59 2.05
N ILE A 96 4.65 -2.30 2.31
CA ILE A 96 5.41 -1.28 1.58
C ILE A 96 6.48 -0.74 2.51
N THR A 97 7.74 -0.88 2.10
CA THR A 97 8.86 -0.19 2.76
C THR A 97 9.30 1.00 1.92
N TYR A 98 9.73 2.07 2.57
CA TYR A 98 10.37 3.21 1.95
C TYR A 98 11.64 3.54 2.73
N ASN A 99 12.78 3.59 2.04
CA ASN A 99 14.10 3.72 2.65
C ASN A 99 14.34 2.68 3.77
N GLY A 100 13.92 1.42 3.50
CA GLY A 100 14.06 0.30 4.43
C GLY A 100 13.05 0.24 5.58
N THR A 101 12.21 1.27 5.77
CA THR A 101 11.23 1.34 6.86
C THR A 101 9.82 1.00 6.36
N LEU A 102 9.08 0.15 7.07
CA LEU A 102 7.70 -0.20 6.77
C LEU A 102 6.79 1.02 6.95
N VAL A 103 6.26 1.54 5.85
CA VAL A 103 5.40 2.73 5.82
C VAL A 103 3.93 2.37 5.63
N ALA A 104 3.61 1.21 5.06
CA ALA A 104 2.23 0.75 4.95
C ALA A 104 2.09 -0.78 4.95
N VAL A 105 0.94 -1.25 5.40
CA VAL A 105 0.42 -2.60 5.16
C VAL A 105 -0.98 -2.47 4.54
N ILE A 106 -1.20 -3.14 3.42
CA ILE A 106 -2.43 -3.08 2.64
C ILE A 106 -3.03 -4.48 2.52
N GLU A 107 -4.32 -4.62 2.82
CA GLU A 107 -5.11 -5.81 2.55
C GLU A 107 -5.90 -5.62 1.25
N GLY A 108 -5.70 -6.53 0.30
CA GLY A 108 -6.40 -6.54 -0.97
C GLY A 108 -5.68 -5.81 -2.10
N GLU A 109 -6.37 -5.75 -3.24
CA GLU A 109 -5.92 -5.03 -4.43
C GLU A 109 -6.03 -3.51 -4.22
N TYR A 110 -5.05 -2.75 -4.71
CA TYR A 110 -5.06 -1.29 -4.63
C TYR A 110 -4.47 -0.67 -5.90
N LYS A 111 -4.73 0.63 -6.10
CA LYS A 111 -4.12 1.39 -7.19
C LYS A 111 -2.64 1.62 -6.88
N VAL A 112 -1.75 0.89 -7.55
CA VAL A 112 -0.29 0.99 -7.37
C VAL A 112 0.24 2.43 -7.52
N SER A 113 -0.38 3.22 -8.40
CA SER A 113 -0.07 4.65 -8.59
C SER A 113 -0.34 5.54 -7.37
N ALA A 114 -1.08 5.07 -6.36
CA ALA A 114 -1.29 5.77 -5.10
C ALA A 114 -0.12 5.61 -4.11
N THR A 115 0.88 4.78 -4.41
CA THR A 115 2.02 4.54 -3.49
C THR A 115 2.75 5.83 -3.06
N PRO A 116 3.00 6.83 -3.94
CA PRO A 116 3.59 8.10 -3.50
C PRO A 116 2.77 8.80 -2.41
N GLU A 117 1.45 8.89 -2.58
CA GLU A 117 0.56 9.52 -1.59
C GLU A 117 0.52 8.75 -0.26
N ILE A 118 0.53 7.41 -0.34
CA ILE A 118 0.59 6.53 0.84
C ILE A 118 1.88 6.77 1.63
N VAL A 119 3.03 6.81 0.94
CA VAL A 119 4.34 7.04 1.54
C VAL A 119 4.41 8.45 2.14
N GLU A 120 3.98 9.46 1.39
CA GLU A 120 3.94 10.84 1.88
C GLU A 120 3.10 10.97 3.14
N THR A 121 1.93 10.34 3.16
CA THR A 121 1.01 10.35 4.30
C THR A 121 1.63 9.67 5.51
N ALA A 122 2.30 8.53 5.33
CA ALA A 122 3.02 7.84 6.39
C ALA A 122 4.11 8.73 7.00
N LEU A 123 4.93 9.37 6.16
CA LEU A 123 6.02 10.26 6.59
C LEU A 123 5.49 11.50 7.31
N LYS A 124 4.45 12.16 6.78
CA LYS A 124 3.80 13.33 7.41
C LYS A 124 3.23 13.02 8.79
N ASN A 125 2.74 11.80 9.00
CA ASN A 125 2.16 11.38 10.27
C ASN A 125 3.16 10.66 11.19
N ASN A 126 4.43 10.54 10.79
CA ASN A 126 5.46 9.80 11.52
C ASN A 126 4.94 8.42 11.98
N GLY A 127 4.41 7.64 11.05
CA GLY A 127 3.72 6.40 11.35
C GLY A 127 3.67 5.41 10.19
N THR A 128 3.16 4.22 10.47
CA THR A 128 2.87 3.19 9.48
C THR A 128 1.37 3.11 9.25
N LEU A 129 0.94 3.14 7.98
CA LEU A 129 -0.47 3.04 7.61
C LEU A 129 -0.91 1.59 7.56
N LEU A 130 -2.10 1.30 8.09
CA LEU A 130 -2.79 0.02 7.88
C LEU A 130 -4.03 0.32 7.04
N LEU A 131 -4.09 -0.22 5.83
CA LEU A 131 -5.22 -0.07 4.92
C LEU A 131 -5.90 -1.44 4.78
N LEU A 132 -6.84 -1.71 5.68
CA LEU A 132 -7.42 -3.04 5.88
C LEU A 132 -8.90 -3.06 5.49
N ALA A 133 -9.45 -4.24 5.25
CA ALA A 133 -10.89 -4.38 5.01
C ALA A 133 -11.73 -3.90 6.20
N SER A 134 -11.19 -3.99 7.43
CA SER A 134 -11.84 -3.52 8.66
C SER A 134 -11.76 -1.99 8.85
N GLY A 135 -10.91 -1.30 8.10
CA GLY A 135 -10.71 0.15 8.21
C GLY A 135 -9.26 0.59 7.98
N ASN A 136 -9.08 1.90 8.00
CA ASN A 136 -7.78 2.55 7.81
C ASN A 136 -7.27 3.10 9.14
N TYR A 137 -6.02 2.77 9.49
CA TYR A 137 -5.41 3.15 10.75
C TYR A 137 -3.99 3.70 10.54
N ILE A 138 -3.53 4.49 11.51
CA ILE A 138 -2.14 4.93 11.60
C ILE A 138 -1.56 4.31 12.87
N LEU A 139 -0.43 3.62 12.74
CA LEU A 139 0.41 3.19 13.86
C LEU A 139 1.50 4.26 14.07
N PRO A 140 1.32 5.21 15.01
CA PRO A 140 2.27 6.30 15.18
C PRO A 140 3.56 5.79 15.83
N HIS A 141 4.71 6.15 15.27
CA HIS A 141 6.02 5.65 15.72
C HIS A 141 6.45 6.21 17.07
N ASN A 142 5.83 7.30 17.54
CA ASN A 142 6.03 7.85 18.87
C ASN A 142 5.30 7.07 19.98
N ASN A 143 4.45 6.11 19.64
CA ASN A 143 3.77 5.24 20.60
C ASN A 143 4.51 3.90 20.72
N THR A 144 4.95 3.55 21.93
CA THR A 144 5.75 2.33 22.17
C THR A 144 5.06 1.06 21.70
N LYS A 145 3.77 0.88 21.98
CA LYS A 145 3.02 -0.33 21.58
C LYS A 145 2.85 -0.40 20.06
N ALA A 146 2.54 0.73 19.43
CA ALA A 146 2.44 0.81 17.97
C ALA A 146 3.79 0.49 17.32
N ARG A 147 4.89 1.02 17.86
CA ARG A 147 6.24 0.75 17.37
C ARG A 147 6.62 -0.73 17.48
N GLU A 148 6.29 -1.39 18.59
CA GLU A 148 6.50 -2.85 18.75
C GLU A 148 5.73 -3.66 17.69
N ILE A 149 4.51 -3.24 17.35
CA ILE A 149 3.73 -3.87 16.27
C ILE A 149 4.41 -3.64 14.92
N VAL A 150 4.84 -2.40 14.64
CA VAL A 150 5.53 -2.05 13.38
C VAL A 150 6.83 -2.83 13.22
N GLU A 151 7.63 -2.98 14.28
CA GLU A 151 8.88 -3.76 14.26
C GLU A 151 8.62 -5.24 13.96
N LYS A 152 7.58 -5.82 14.55
CA LYS A 152 7.16 -7.20 14.26
C LYS A 152 6.68 -7.34 12.81
N LEU A 153 5.86 -6.42 12.32
CA LEU A 153 5.40 -6.42 10.93
C LEU A 153 6.58 -6.26 9.96
N GLN A 154 7.50 -5.34 10.22
CA GLN A 154 8.72 -5.16 9.44
C GLN A 154 9.49 -6.47 9.32
N TYR A 155 9.70 -7.17 10.44
CA TYR A 155 10.37 -8.47 10.44
C TYR A 155 9.60 -9.50 9.58
N LEU A 156 8.29 -9.61 9.78
CA LEU A 156 7.44 -10.56 9.06
C LEU A 156 7.46 -10.33 7.54
N PHE A 157 7.46 -9.06 7.11
CA PHE A 157 7.53 -8.73 5.68
C PHE A 157 8.92 -8.84 5.08
N THR A 158 9.99 -8.52 5.81
CA THR A 158 11.32 -8.34 5.20
C THR A 158 12.31 -9.46 5.48
N LYS A 159 12.02 -10.34 6.45
CA LYS A 159 12.96 -11.38 6.91
C LYS A 159 12.32 -12.75 7.13
N ALA A 160 11.05 -12.81 7.55
CA ALA A 160 10.45 -14.07 7.95
C ALA A 160 10.03 -14.96 6.77
N GLY A 161 9.47 -14.40 5.71
CA GLY A 161 8.98 -15.18 4.57
C GLY A 161 10.09 -15.76 3.68
N GLU A 162 9.76 -16.84 3.00
CA GLU A 162 10.59 -17.49 1.98
C GLU A 162 10.17 -16.97 0.59
N PRO A 163 10.99 -16.12 -0.06
CA PRO A 163 10.65 -15.59 -1.37
C PRO A 163 10.45 -16.73 -2.36
N SER A 164 9.37 -16.65 -3.16
CA SER A 164 9.25 -17.53 -4.32
C SER A 164 10.32 -17.16 -5.33
N GLU A 165 10.94 -18.16 -5.95
CA GLU A 165 11.85 -17.90 -7.06
C GLU A 165 11.11 -17.08 -8.12
N THR A 166 11.61 -15.86 -8.34
CA THR A 166 11.12 -15.00 -9.39
C THR A 166 11.44 -15.71 -10.70
N SER A 167 10.41 -16.25 -11.35
CA SER A 167 10.54 -16.65 -12.75
C SER A 167 10.97 -15.39 -13.50
N THR A 168 12.22 -15.36 -13.92
CA THR A 168 12.79 -14.33 -14.79
C THR A 168 11.96 -14.35 -16.07
N THR A 169 10.88 -13.58 -16.13
CA THR A 169 10.05 -13.50 -17.32
C THR A 169 10.94 -13.01 -18.46
N PRO A 170 11.14 -13.80 -19.53
CA PRO A 170 11.87 -13.33 -20.69
C PRO A 170 11.15 -12.10 -21.22
N LYS A 171 11.87 -11.00 -21.34
CA LYS A 171 11.44 -9.78 -22.02
C LYS A 171 10.85 -10.20 -23.37
N LYS A 172 9.51 -10.17 -23.51
CA LYS A 172 8.85 -10.36 -24.79
C LYS A 172 9.28 -9.19 -25.67
N THR A 173 10.26 -9.44 -26.53
CA THR A 173 10.58 -8.56 -27.65
C THR A 173 9.35 -8.52 -28.54
N HIS A 174 8.65 -7.38 -28.51
CA HIS A 174 7.64 -7.03 -29.49
C HIS A 174 8.34 -6.92 -30.86
N THR A 175 8.27 -7.98 -31.66
CA THR A 175 8.49 -7.89 -33.10
C THR A 175 7.20 -7.34 -33.71
N THR A 176 7.23 -6.06 -34.03
CA THR A 176 6.27 -5.41 -34.92
C THR A 176 6.45 -5.99 -36.32
N ALA A 177 5.43 -6.67 -36.83
CA ALA A 177 5.25 -6.91 -38.26
C ALA A 177 3.87 -6.38 -38.65
N SER A 178 3.87 -5.46 -39.61
CA SER A 178 2.70 -4.86 -40.23
C SER A 178 2.43 -5.53 -41.59
N GLU A 179 1.17 -5.46 -42.02
CA GLU A 179 0.61 -5.68 -43.37
C GLU A 179 -0.11 -7.04 -43.68
N THR A 180 -1.42 -7.06 -43.38
CA THR A 180 -2.67 -7.24 -44.21
C THR A 180 -2.55 -7.67 -45.70
N PRO A 181 -3.61 -8.15 -46.41
CA PRO A 181 -4.88 -8.86 -46.08
C PRO A 181 -5.09 -10.18 -46.86
N ALA A 182 -6.01 -11.05 -46.40
CA ALA A 182 -6.87 -11.82 -47.32
C ALA A 182 -8.15 -12.34 -46.63
N ASP A 183 -9.24 -12.02 -47.32
CA ASP A 183 -10.56 -12.64 -47.43
C ASP A 183 -10.72 -14.12 -46.97
N GLY A 184 -11.92 -14.45 -46.48
CA GLY A 184 -12.27 -15.83 -46.12
C GLY A 184 -13.41 -15.96 -45.10
N THR A 185 -14.63 -15.76 -45.55
CA THR A 185 -15.87 -16.20 -44.86
C THR A 185 -15.85 -17.71 -44.65
N HIS A 186 -16.03 -18.22 -43.43
CA HIS A 186 -16.69 -19.51 -43.19
C HIS A 186 -17.25 -19.64 -41.75
N THR A 187 -18.56 -19.83 -41.71
CA THR A 187 -19.39 -20.17 -40.55
C THR A 187 -19.07 -21.56 -40.02
N THR A 188 -18.90 -21.71 -38.70
CA THR A 188 -19.17 -22.98 -38.01
C THR A 188 -19.65 -22.73 -36.59
N THR A 189 -20.97 -22.74 -36.41
CA THR A 189 -21.63 -22.88 -35.11
C THR A 189 -21.82 -24.37 -34.85
N ASN A 190 -21.15 -24.89 -33.83
CA ASN A 190 -21.40 -26.24 -33.32
C ASN A 190 -21.52 -26.22 -31.80
N GLY A 191 -22.76 -26.43 -31.34
CA GLY A 191 -23.17 -27.35 -30.29
C GLY A 191 -22.49 -27.31 -28.91
N ASN A 192 -23.36 -27.05 -27.92
CA ASN A 192 -23.32 -27.55 -26.54
C ASN A 192 -22.25 -26.92 -25.61
N ASP A 193 -22.66 -26.14 -24.61
CA ASP A 193 -23.24 -26.74 -23.41
C ASP A 193 -23.80 -25.72 -22.42
N LYS A 194 -24.84 -26.19 -21.75
CA LYS A 194 -25.67 -25.51 -20.77
C LYS A 194 -24.96 -25.53 -19.42
N ARG A 195 -24.41 -24.40 -18.94
CA ARG A 195 -24.10 -24.22 -17.51
C ARG A 195 -24.43 -22.82 -17.02
N ILE A 196 -25.67 -22.70 -16.58
CA ILE A 196 -26.11 -21.71 -15.60
C ILE A 196 -25.50 -22.12 -14.25
N CYS A 197 -24.72 -21.23 -13.63
CA CYS A 197 -24.28 -21.36 -12.24
C CYS A 197 -24.22 -19.98 -11.59
N GLY A 198 -25.03 -19.77 -10.57
CA GLY A 198 -24.88 -18.69 -9.59
C GLY A 198 -26.17 -17.91 -9.31
N PRO A 199 -26.69 -17.89 -8.08
CA PRO A 199 -27.94 -17.19 -7.76
C PRO A 199 -27.72 -15.68 -7.72
N ALA A 200 -28.52 -14.95 -8.49
CA ALA A 200 -28.67 -13.51 -8.36
C ALA A 200 -29.36 -13.21 -7.01
N LEU A 201 -28.59 -12.75 -6.04
CA LEU A 201 -29.11 -12.26 -4.77
C LEU A 201 -29.70 -10.84 -5.00
N ILE A 202 -31.00 -10.76 -5.26
CA ILE A 202 -31.72 -9.48 -5.31
C ILE A 202 -31.96 -9.02 -3.87
N ILE A 203 -31.18 -8.04 -3.41
CA ILE A 203 -31.42 -7.35 -2.14
C ILE A 203 -32.53 -6.34 -2.37
N ALA A 204 -33.73 -6.65 -1.90
CA ALA A 204 -34.81 -5.69 -1.79
C ALA A 204 -34.50 -4.72 -0.63
N ILE A 205 -34.19 -3.47 -0.95
CA ILE A 205 -34.03 -2.40 0.04
C ILE A 205 -35.43 -1.95 0.46
N ALA A 206 -35.86 -2.36 1.66
CA ALA A 206 -37.04 -1.82 2.30
C ALA A 206 -36.78 -0.36 2.72
N MET A 207 -37.48 0.59 2.09
CA MET A 207 -37.47 1.98 2.51
C MET A 207 -38.27 2.14 3.80
N VAL A 208 -37.57 2.46 4.90
CA VAL A 208 -38.20 2.87 6.16
C VAL A 208 -38.28 4.41 6.18
N PRO A 209 -39.48 5.02 6.24
CA PRO A 209 -39.59 6.47 6.33
C PRO A 209 -39.21 6.96 7.73
N LEU A 210 -38.22 7.85 7.79
CA LEU A 210 -37.83 8.58 9.00
C LEU A 210 -38.86 9.70 9.27
N PHE A 211 -39.68 9.52 10.31
CA PHE A 211 -40.48 10.59 10.90
C PHE A 211 -39.61 11.44 11.84
N PRO A 212 -39.52 12.78 11.67
CA PRO A 212 -38.86 13.64 12.65
C PRO A 212 -39.75 13.85 13.87
N ARG A 213 -39.35 13.24 14.99
CA ARG A 213 -39.97 13.45 16.32
C ARG A 213 -39.56 14.82 16.86
N ARG A 214 -40.38 15.83 16.59
CA ARG A 214 -40.28 17.19 17.14
C ARG A 214 -40.55 17.13 18.65
N ARG A 215 -39.52 17.30 19.49
CA ARG A 215 -39.70 17.56 20.94
C ARG A 215 -40.20 18.99 21.12
N ARG A 216 -41.31 19.14 21.85
CA ARG A 216 -41.62 20.35 22.61
C ARG A 216 -40.77 20.35 23.87
#